data_AF-A0A3A0BYY7-F1
#
_entry.id   AF-A0A3A0BYY7-F1
#
_cell.length_a   1.000
_cell.length_b   1.000
_cell.length_c   1.000
_cell.angle_alpha   90.00
_cell.angle_beta   90.00
_cell.angle_gamma   90.00
#
_symmetry.space_group_name_H-M   'P 1'
#
loop_
_entity.id
_entity.type
_entity.pdbx_description
1 polymer ?
#
loop_
_entity_poly.entity_id
_entity_poly.type
_entity_poly.pdbx_seq_one_letter_code
_entity_poly.pdbx_strand_id
1 'polypeptide(L)'
;MSTRFTVYFDAPYRVAVREEPIPSPRQDQYLVQTQASAISAGTEMLFYRGLVPPGMAADATLAGLAAPVSYPIAYGYAAVGQVIAC
;
A
#
# COMPACT_ATOMS: atom_id res chain seq x y z
N MET A 1 -3.49 1.99 21.92
CA MET A 1 -3.76 2.03 20.47
C MET A 1 -2.63 1.30 19.77
N SER A 2 -2.94 0.32 18.93
CA SER A 2 -1.89 -0.38 18.16
C SER A 2 -1.50 0.46 16.95
N THR A 3 -0.22 0.46 16.62
CA THR A 3 0.34 1.15 15.45
C THR A 3 0.90 0.13 14.46
N ARG A 4 1.07 0.57 13.22
CA ARG A 4 1.77 -0.16 12.15
C ARG A 4 2.80 0.74 11.51
N PHE A 5 3.80 0.12 10.88
CA PHE A 5 4.69 0.82 9.97
C PHE A 5 4.19 0.64 8.54
N THR A 6 4.09 1.76 7.81
CA THR A 6 3.68 1.82 6.42
C THR A 6 4.83 2.39 5.58
N VAL A 7 5.15 1.74 4.46
CA VAL A 7 6.09 2.26 3.46
C VAL A 7 5.35 3.21 2.52
N TYR A 8 5.85 4.44 2.40
CA TYR A 8 5.35 5.45 1.49
C TYR A 8 6.40 5.78 0.42
N PHE A 9 5.97 5.85 -0.82
CA PHE A 9 6.68 6.56 -1.88
C PHE A 9 6.27 8.03 -1.78
N ASP A 10 7.21 8.91 -1.44
CA ASP A 10 6.94 10.35 -1.24
C ASP A 10 7.20 11.18 -2.50
N ALA A 11 8.13 10.71 -3.32
CA ALA A 11 8.51 11.28 -4.60
C ALA A 11 9.36 10.23 -5.35
N PRO A 12 9.68 10.44 -6.63
CA PRO A 12 10.67 9.61 -7.32
C PRO A 12 11.97 9.49 -6.50
N TYR A 13 12.43 8.25 -6.30
CA TYR A 13 13.60 7.84 -5.53
C TYR A 13 13.56 8.19 -4.03
N ARG A 14 12.40 8.60 -3.50
CA ARG A 14 12.22 8.97 -2.09
C ARG A 14 11.17 8.08 -1.43
N VAL A 15 11.61 7.30 -0.47
CA VAL A 15 10.77 6.38 0.31
C VAL A 15 10.90 6.71 1.79
N ALA A 16 9.78 6.71 2.51
CA ALA A 16 9.72 6.91 3.94
C ALA A 16 8.94 5.77 4.61
N VAL A 17 9.35 5.40 5.82
CA VAL A 17 8.57 4.53 6.70
C VAL A 17 7.89 5.40 7.73
N ARG A 18 6.56 5.30 7.84
CA ARG A 18 5.76 6.09 8.77
C ARG A 18 5.04 5.16 9.75
N GLU A 19 5.01 5.55 11.01
CA GLU A 19 4.20 4.89 12.02
C GLU A 19 2.79 5.50 12.03
N GLU A 20 1.76 4.66 11.97
CA GLU A 20 0.38 5.10 11.85
C GLU A 20 -0.54 4.25 12.73
N PRO A 21 -1.64 4.83 13.27
CA PRO A 21 -2.60 4.07 14.05
C PRO A 21 -3.33 3.04 13.18
N ILE A 22 -3.59 1.86 13.75
CA ILE A 22 -4.43 0.84 13.14
C ILE A 22 -5.90 1.15 13.50
N PRO A 23 -6.77 1.43 12.52
CA PRO A 23 -8.19 1.59 12.81
C PRO A 23 -8.82 0.24 13.19
N SER A 24 -9.83 0.27 14.06
CA SER A 24 -10.65 -0.91 14.32
C SER A 24 -11.35 -1.36 13.03
N PRO A 25 -11.37 -2.68 12.73
CA PRO A 25 -12.10 -3.18 11.57
C PRO A 25 -13.60 -2.86 11.72
N ARG A 26 -14.25 -2.57 10.59
CA ARG A 26 -15.72 -2.50 10.52
C ARG A 26 -16.31 -3.93 10.47
N GLN A 27 -17.63 -4.03 10.62
CA GLN A 27 -18.36 -5.31 10.64
C GLN A 27 -18.13 -6.20 9.40
N ASP A 28 -17.73 -5.61 8.26
CA ASP A 28 -17.45 -6.27 6.99
C ASP A 28 -15.95 -6.42 6.69
N GLN A 29 -15.08 -6.18 7.67
CA GLN A 29 -13.63 -6.15 7.49
C GLN A 29 -12.90 -7.08 8.45
N TYR A 30 -11.80 -7.66 7.98
CA TYR A 30 -10.85 -8.36 8.84
C TYR A 30 -9.58 -7.55 8.98
N LEU A 31 -9.00 -7.59 10.18
CA LEU A 31 -7.67 -7.05 10.42
C LEU A 31 -6.64 -8.14 10.15
N VAL A 32 -5.79 -7.92 9.14
CA VAL A 32 -4.71 -8.84 8.77
C VAL A 32 -3.37 -8.24 9.21
N GLN A 33 -2.61 -9.01 10.00
CA GLN A 33 -1.22 -8.71 10.29
C GLN A 33 -0.33 -9.26 9.18
N THR A 34 0.26 -8.37 8.37
CA THR A 34 1.20 -8.74 7.32
C THR A 34 2.42 -9.43 7.91
N GLN A 35 2.73 -10.64 7.43
CA GLN A 35 3.93 -11.39 7.80
C GLN A 35 5.06 -11.17 6.80
N ALA A 36 4.72 -11.05 5.51
CA ALA A 36 5.66 -10.74 4.46
C ALA A 36 4.98 -9.97 3.32
N SER A 37 5.74 -9.10 2.66
CA SER A 37 5.36 -8.48 1.39
C SER A 37 6.52 -8.66 0.41
N ALA A 38 6.21 -9.13 -0.79
CA ALA A 38 7.13 -9.08 -1.90
C ALA A 38 7.13 -7.67 -2.50
N ILE A 39 8.24 -7.33 -3.16
CA ILE A 39 8.37 -6.09 -3.93
C ILE A 39 8.25 -6.44 -5.40
N SER A 40 7.36 -5.75 -6.10
CA SER A 40 7.22 -5.92 -7.54
C SER A 40 8.34 -5.20 -8.30
N ALA A 41 9.26 -5.95 -8.88
CA ALA A 41 10.32 -5.39 -9.73
C ALA A 41 9.77 -4.65 -10.98
N GLY A 42 8.50 -4.86 -11.33
CA GLY A 42 7.80 -4.12 -12.39
C GLY A 42 7.08 -2.89 -11.85
N THR A 43 5.84 -3.07 -11.39
CA THR A 43 4.91 -1.97 -11.05
C THR A 43 5.44 -1.07 -9.94
N GLU A 44 5.94 -1.64 -8.84
CA GLU A 44 6.46 -0.85 -7.71
C GLU A 44 7.72 -0.07 -8.08
N MET A 45 8.53 -0.58 -9.02
CA MET A 45 9.68 0.16 -9.54
C MET A 45 9.28 1.36 -10.42
N LEU A 46 8.10 1.34 -11.05
CA LEU A 46 7.57 2.52 -11.73
C LEU A 46 7.22 3.62 -10.73
N PHE A 47 6.59 3.26 -9.60
CA PHE A 47 6.34 4.19 -8.48
C PHE A 47 7.64 4.66 -7.83
N TYR A 48 8.62 3.79 -7.64
CA TYR A 48 9.91 4.22 -7.11
C TYR A 48 10.62 5.21 -8.04
N ARG A 49 10.56 5.02 -9.36
CA ARG A 49 11.32 5.85 -10.32
C ARG A 49 10.55 7.06 -10.87
N GLY A 50 9.26 7.22 -10.56
CA GLY A 50 8.45 8.29 -11.14
C GLY A 50 8.03 8.04 -12.59
N LEU A 51 7.94 6.78 -13.00
CA LEU A 51 7.65 6.38 -14.39
C LEU A 51 6.21 5.89 -14.58
N VAL A 52 5.34 6.17 -13.61
CA VAL A 52 3.92 5.81 -13.70
C VAL A 52 3.26 6.71 -14.74
N PRO A 53 2.59 6.15 -15.76
CA PRO A 53 1.83 6.93 -16.72
C PRO A 53 0.78 7.82 -16.03
N PRO A 54 0.60 9.08 -16.46
CA PRO A 54 -0.46 9.94 -15.94
C PRO A 54 -1.83 9.26 -16.06
N GLY A 55 -2.62 9.29 -15.00
CA GLY A 55 -3.96 8.70 -14.99
C GLY A 55 -4.00 7.18 -14.78
N MET A 56 -2.86 6.51 -14.62
CA MET A 56 -2.83 5.08 -14.32
C MET A 56 -3.38 4.81 -12.92
N ALA A 57 -4.36 3.92 -12.83
CA ALA A 57 -4.84 3.37 -11.58
C ALA A 57 -3.76 2.51 -10.92
N ALA A 58 -3.73 2.47 -9.59
CA ALA A 58 -2.76 1.64 -8.87
C ALA A 58 -3.04 0.15 -9.11
N ASP A 59 -4.31 -0.23 -9.18
CA ASP A 59 -4.77 -1.52 -9.71
C ASP A 59 -6.24 -1.38 -10.12
N ALA A 60 -6.53 -1.52 -11.42
CA ALA A 60 -7.89 -1.38 -11.95
C ALA A 60 -8.82 -2.56 -11.56
N THR A 61 -8.26 -3.68 -11.09
CA THR A 61 -9.01 -4.86 -10.65
C THR A 61 -9.49 -4.74 -9.21
N LEU A 62 -8.91 -3.82 -8.43
CA LEU A 62 -9.24 -3.59 -7.03
C LEU A 62 -10.03 -2.29 -6.87
N ALA A 63 -11.29 -2.40 -6.43
CA ALA A 63 -12.20 -1.25 -6.29
C ALA A 63 -11.62 -0.10 -5.42
N GLY A 64 -10.74 -0.40 -4.47
CA GLY A 64 -10.06 0.60 -3.63
C GLY A 64 -8.84 1.28 -4.25
N LEU A 65 -8.39 0.85 -5.43
CA LEU A 65 -7.16 1.30 -6.09
C LEU A 65 -7.39 1.82 -7.53
N ALA A 66 -8.66 2.09 -7.87
CA ALA A 66 -9.07 2.55 -9.19
C ALA A 66 -8.76 4.04 -9.47
N ALA A 67 -8.43 4.82 -8.45
CA ALA A 67 -8.07 6.23 -8.61
C ALA A 67 -6.67 6.40 -9.22
N PRO A 68 -6.42 7.47 -10.01
CA PRO A 68 -5.08 7.81 -10.48
C PRO A 68 -4.09 7.95 -9.34
N VAL A 69 -2.90 7.38 -9.50
CA VAL A 69 -1.87 7.48 -8.47
C VAL A 69 -1.19 8.83 -8.47
N SER A 70 -1.05 9.41 -7.27
CA SER A 70 -0.22 10.58 -6.99
C SER A 70 0.63 10.34 -5.76
N TYR A 71 1.80 10.99 -5.69
CA TYR A 71 2.59 11.02 -4.47
C TYR A 71 1.97 11.97 -3.41
N PRO A 72 2.13 11.68 -2.10
CA PRO A 72 2.67 10.45 -1.54
C PRO A 72 1.68 9.28 -1.65
N ILE A 73 2.20 8.06 -1.83
CA ILE A 73 1.37 6.85 -1.89
C ILE A 73 1.98 5.72 -1.06
N ALA A 74 1.14 5.03 -0.28
CA ALA A 74 1.44 3.73 0.28
C ALA A 74 0.91 2.66 -0.68
N TYR A 75 1.82 1.94 -1.35
CA TYR A 75 1.45 0.95 -2.35
C TYR A 75 2.28 -0.32 -2.17
N GLY A 76 1.59 -1.45 -2.10
CA GLY A 76 2.15 -2.79 -2.00
C GLY A 76 1.01 -3.80 -2.13
N TYR A 77 1.07 -4.67 -3.13
CA TYR A 77 -0.06 -5.55 -3.48
C TYR A 77 0.23 -7.04 -3.28
N ALA A 78 1.50 -7.42 -3.13
CA ALA A 78 1.92 -8.81 -3.00
C ALA A 78 2.27 -9.15 -1.54
N ALA A 79 1.25 -9.26 -0.69
CA ALA A 79 1.42 -9.50 0.75
C ALA A 79 0.71 -10.77 1.23
N VAL A 80 1.26 -11.39 2.26
CA VAL A 80 0.65 -12.50 3.02
C VAL A 80 0.63 -12.15 4.50
N GLY A 81 -0.41 -12.57 5.20
CA GLY A 81 -0.57 -12.28 6.61
C GLY A 81 -1.59 -13.17 7.31
N GLN A 82 -1.71 -12.97 8.61
CA GLN A 82 -2.66 -13.70 9.47
C GLN A 82 -3.81 -12.79 9.87
N VAL A 83 -5.04 -13.31 9.85
CA VAL A 83 -6.20 -12.62 10.42
C VAL A 83 -6.07 -12.59 11.95
N ILE A 84 -6.11 -11.39 12.55
CA ILE A 84 -5.97 -11.18 13.99
C ILE A 84 -7.21 -10.57 14.65
N ALA A 85 -8.17 -10.05 13.86
CA ALA A 85 -9.47 -9.60 14.34
C ALA A 85 -10.51 -9.58 13.19
N CYS A 86 -11.79 -9.60 13.55
CA CYS A 86 -12.95 -9.48 12.68
C CYS A 86 -13.99 -8.52 13.29
#